data_AF-A0A2V6T246-F1
#
_entry.id   AF-A0A2V6T246-F1
#
_cell.length_a   1.000
_cell.length_b   1.000
_cell.length_c   1.000
_cell.angle_alpha   90.00
_cell.angle_beta   90.00
_cell.angle_gamma   90.00
#
_symmetry.space_group_name_H-M   'P 1'
#
loop_
_entity.id
_entity.type
_entity.pdbx_description
1 polymer ?
#
loop_
_entity_poly.entity_id
_entity_poly.type
_entity_poly.pdbx_seq_one_letter_code
_entity_poly.pdbx_strand_id
1 'polypeptide(L)'
;DFGAEVIRVERPGEADRVREAFDAVDLHRGKKSILLDLAKPEGLDVFLRLVPGTDVVVENFRPRVKHRLGIDYERLSALNPRLIYASISGFGQSGPYGDRPGYDQIVQGMSGLMSITGTEVTGPLRIGIPIGDLLAGYFAGIGILVALVERERSGRGQWLDTSLLAALAGSLSF
;
A
#
# COMPACT_ATOMS: atom_id res chain seq x y z
N ASP A 1 -1.30 8.82 13.65
CA ASP A 1 -2.33 8.43 14.63
C ASP A 1 -1.75 7.68 15.83
N PHE A 2 -1.20 6.47 15.68
CA PHE A 2 -0.67 5.68 16.81
C PHE A 2 0.78 6.02 17.24
N GLY A 3 1.19 7.28 17.14
CA GLY A 3 2.50 7.76 17.60
C GLY A 3 3.70 7.55 16.66
N ALA A 4 3.55 6.81 15.56
CA ALA A 4 4.59 6.69 14.55
C ALA A 4 4.87 8.04 13.85
N GLU A 5 6.15 8.34 13.63
CA GLU A 5 6.54 9.40 12.69
C GLU A 5 6.39 8.87 11.26
N VAL A 6 5.59 9.57 10.45
CA VAL A 6 5.32 9.16 9.07
C VAL A 6 5.80 10.23 8.12
N ILE A 7 6.71 9.86 7.22
CA ILE A 7 7.22 10.71 6.14
C ILE A 7 6.66 10.22 4.81
N ARG A 8 5.84 11.04 4.16
CA ARG A 8 5.33 10.78 2.81
C ARG A 8 6.37 11.21 1.79
N VAL A 9 6.84 10.26 0.98
CA VAL A 9 7.74 10.53 -0.15
C VAL A 9 6.88 10.79 -1.38
N GLU A 10 6.97 12.00 -1.92
CA GLU A 10 6.08 12.48 -2.97
C GLU A 10 6.85 12.88 -4.21
N ARG A 11 6.31 12.56 -5.39
CA ARG A 11 6.89 13.02 -6.64
C ARG A 11 6.59 14.51 -6.86
N PRO A 12 7.58 15.33 -7.23
CA PRO A 12 7.34 16.71 -7.63
C PRO A 12 6.25 16.82 -8.71
N GLY A 13 5.30 17.76 -8.53
CA GLY A 13 4.17 18.00 -9.45
C GLY A 13 2.95 17.07 -9.26
N GLU A 14 3.13 15.89 -8.68
CA GLU A 14 2.01 15.01 -8.29
C GLU A 14 1.48 15.36 -6.90
N ALA A 15 2.36 15.83 -6.02
CA ALA A 15 2.06 16.28 -4.67
C ALA A 15 0.91 17.30 -4.60
N ASP A 16 0.86 18.25 -5.54
CA ASP A 16 -0.14 19.33 -5.55
C ASP A 16 -1.54 18.78 -5.81
N ARG A 17 -1.69 17.84 -6.74
CA ARG A 17 -2.97 17.18 -7.04
C ARG A 17 -3.52 16.41 -5.84
N VAL A 18 -2.64 15.75 -5.08
CA VAL A 18 -3.05 15.01 -3.88
C VAL A 18 -3.46 15.96 -2.76
N ARG A 19 -2.87 17.17 -2.67
CA ARG A 19 -3.24 18.16 -1.65
C ARG A 19 -4.58 18.85 -1.93
N GLU A 20 -4.96 18.94 -3.20
CA GLU A 20 -6.23 19.53 -3.63
C GLU A 20 -7.40 18.53 -3.55
N ALA A 21 -7.14 17.25 -3.29
CA ALA A 21 -8.19 16.24 -3.13
C ALA A 21 -9.04 16.52 -1.87
N PHE A 22 -10.36 16.29 -1.98
CA PHE A 22 -11.31 16.61 -0.90
C PHE A 22 -11.04 15.84 0.40
N ASP A 23 -10.43 14.66 0.30
CA ASP A 23 -10.08 13.76 1.41
C ASP A 23 -8.61 13.89 1.85
N ALA A 24 -7.83 14.78 1.22
CA ALA A 24 -6.39 14.93 1.46
C ALA A 24 -6.06 15.20 2.94
N VAL A 25 -6.85 16.07 3.57
CA VAL A 25 -6.68 16.43 4.99
C VAL A 25 -6.94 15.23 5.88
N ASP A 26 -7.97 14.44 5.59
CA ASP A 26 -8.31 13.27 6.40
C ASP A 26 -7.23 12.18 6.26
N LEU A 27 -6.85 11.83 5.02
CA LEU A 27 -5.91 10.73 4.76
C LEU A 27 -4.45 11.05 5.12
N HIS A 28 -4.08 12.33 5.19
CA HIS A 28 -2.68 12.73 5.33
C HIS A 28 -2.37 13.65 6.51
N ARG A 29 -3.34 13.97 7.38
CA ARG A 29 -3.07 14.68 8.64
C ARG A 29 -1.93 14.03 9.43
N GLY A 30 -1.10 14.86 10.05
CA GLY A 30 -0.01 14.43 10.92
C GLY A 30 1.18 13.77 10.21
N LYS A 31 1.16 13.60 8.88
CA LYS A 31 2.31 13.09 8.11
C LYS A 31 3.23 14.25 7.72
N LYS A 32 4.54 14.06 7.89
CA LYS A 32 5.56 14.89 7.25
C LYS A 32 5.63 14.55 5.77
N SER A 33 6.21 15.43 4.97
CA SER A 33 6.28 15.28 3.51
C SER A 33 7.66 15.68 3.01
N ILE A 34 8.17 14.91 2.05
CA ILE A 34 9.40 15.23 1.30
C ILE A 34 9.15 14.99 -0.19
N LEU A 35 9.58 15.94 -1.02
CA LEU A 35 9.50 15.82 -2.47
C LEU A 35 10.75 15.13 -3.01
N LEU A 36 10.62 13.90 -3.51
CA LEU A 36 11.69 13.14 -4.16
C LEU A 36 11.18 12.51 -5.45
N ASP A 37 11.89 12.77 -6.56
CA ASP A 37 11.66 12.04 -7.80
C ASP A 37 12.49 10.75 -7.80
N LEU A 38 11.90 9.65 -7.36
CA LEU A 38 12.57 8.34 -7.28
C LEU A 38 12.98 7.78 -8.65
N ALA A 39 12.49 8.37 -9.75
CA ALA A 39 12.96 8.01 -11.09
C ALA A 39 14.33 8.62 -11.43
N LYS A 40 14.82 9.59 -10.63
CA LYS A 40 16.13 10.21 -10.79
C LYS A 40 17.15 9.59 -9.82
N PRO A 41 18.40 9.35 -10.24
CA PRO A 41 19.43 8.79 -9.38
C PRO A 41 19.61 9.55 -8.06
N GLU A 42 19.53 10.88 -8.08
CA GLU A 42 19.69 11.73 -6.90
C GLU A 42 18.52 11.60 -5.93
N GLY A 43 17.29 11.46 -6.46
CA GLY A 43 16.09 11.24 -5.65
C GLY A 43 16.10 9.86 -5.00
N LEU A 44 16.54 8.83 -5.75
CA LEU A 44 16.74 7.49 -5.22
C LEU A 44 17.84 7.46 -4.16
N ASP A 45 18.98 8.13 -4.37
CA ASP A 45 20.07 8.20 -3.39
C ASP A 45 19.58 8.77 -2.05
N VAL A 46 18.85 9.89 -2.08
CA VAL A 46 18.28 10.49 -0.87
C VAL A 46 17.37 9.51 -0.15
N PHE A 47 16.48 8.82 -0.88
CA PHE A 47 15.59 7.82 -0.30
C PHE A 47 16.36 6.67 0.35
N LEU A 48 17.37 6.11 -0.33
CA LEU A 48 18.16 4.99 0.20
C LEU A 48 18.94 5.36 1.46
N ARG A 49 19.35 6.64 1.64
CA ARG A 49 19.98 7.11 2.88
C ARG A 49 19.02 7.15 4.08
N LEU A 50 17.71 7.18 3.87
CA LEU A 50 16.71 7.12 4.95
C LEU A 50 16.45 5.69 5.44
N VAL A 51 16.65 4.70 4.57
CA VAL A 51 16.29 3.30 4.81
C VAL A 51 16.95 2.69 6.07
N PRO A 52 18.24 2.94 6.38
CA PRO A 52 18.87 2.40 7.60
C PRO A 52 18.18 2.82 8.90
N GLY A 53 17.56 4.01 8.93
CA GLY A 53 16.83 4.54 10.08
C GLY A 53 15.32 4.31 10.04
N THR A 54 14.82 3.58 9.04
CA THR A 54 13.38 3.41 8.80
C THR A 54 12.89 2.07 9.31
N ASP A 55 11.85 2.06 10.15
CA ASP A 55 11.24 0.81 10.63
C ASP A 55 10.37 0.13 9.58
N VAL A 56 9.58 0.93 8.86
CA VAL A 56 8.55 0.46 7.94
C VAL A 56 8.57 1.27 6.65
N VAL A 57 8.59 0.60 5.51
CA VAL A 57 8.29 1.18 4.20
C VAL A 57 6.95 0.64 3.73
N VAL A 58 6.05 1.54 3.31
CA VAL A 58 4.75 1.19 2.73
C VAL A 58 4.69 1.73 1.32
N GLU A 59 4.35 0.88 0.36
CA GLU A 59 4.12 1.29 -1.02
C GLU A 59 2.87 0.62 -1.60
N ASN A 60 2.21 1.33 -2.50
CA ASN A 60 1.02 0.86 -3.18
C ASN A 60 1.13 0.93 -4.71
N PHE A 61 2.35 0.76 -5.24
CA PHE A 61 2.55 0.77 -6.68
C PHE A 61 2.09 -0.55 -7.31
N ARG A 62 1.96 -0.54 -8.64
CA ARG A 62 1.92 -1.79 -9.40
C ARG A 62 3.21 -2.58 -9.13
N PRO A 63 3.17 -3.92 -8.99
CA PRO A 63 4.29 -4.72 -8.48
C PRO A 63 5.64 -4.45 -9.15
N ARG A 64 5.69 -4.26 -10.48
CA ARG A 64 6.95 -4.00 -11.21
C ARG A 64 7.57 -2.62 -10.96
N VAL A 65 6.79 -1.65 -10.49
CA VAL A 65 7.22 -0.26 -10.39
C VAL A 65 8.32 -0.11 -9.34
N LYS A 66 8.19 -0.76 -8.17
CA LYS A 66 9.20 -0.68 -7.11
C LYS A 66 10.57 -1.21 -7.54
N HIS A 67 10.59 -2.30 -8.33
CA HIS A 67 11.83 -2.84 -8.90
C HIS A 67 12.46 -1.88 -9.90
N ARG A 68 11.65 -1.26 -10.77
CA ARG A 68 12.13 -0.24 -11.72
C ARG A 68 12.66 1.01 -11.01
N LEU A 69 12.03 1.41 -9.90
CA LEU A 69 12.47 2.53 -9.07
C LEU A 69 13.66 2.18 -8.17
N GLY A 70 14.01 0.90 -8.03
CA GLY A 70 15.09 0.45 -7.14
C GLY A 70 14.77 0.60 -5.65
N ILE A 71 13.48 0.48 -5.29
CA ILE A 71 12.99 0.56 -3.90
C ILE A 71 12.33 -0.76 -3.47
N ASP A 72 12.61 -1.87 -4.15
CA ASP A 72 12.10 -3.20 -3.83
C ASP A 72 12.65 -3.75 -2.51
N TYR A 73 11.94 -4.76 -1.97
CA TYR A 73 12.25 -5.31 -0.66
C TYR A 73 13.66 -5.90 -0.59
N GLU A 74 14.09 -6.64 -1.61
CA GLU A 74 15.40 -7.29 -1.65
C GLU A 74 16.51 -6.25 -1.51
N ARG A 75 16.40 -5.14 -2.24
CA ARG A 75 17.36 -4.04 -2.14
C ARG A 75 17.30 -3.32 -0.80
N LEU A 76 16.11 -3.01 -0.29
CA LEU A 76 16.00 -2.24 0.95
C LEU A 76 16.37 -3.05 2.19
N SER A 77 16.02 -4.33 2.22
CA SER A 77 16.35 -5.25 3.33
C SER A 77 17.86 -5.53 3.43
N ALA A 78 18.60 -5.45 2.32
CA ALA A 78 20.06 -5.51 2.35
C ALA A 78 20.69 -4.30 3.06
N LEU A 79 20.05 -3.13 2.98
CA LEU A 79 20.48 -1.92 3.70
C LEU A 79 19.99 -1.91 5.15
N ASN A 80 18.84 -2.53 5.42
CA ASN A 80 18.24 -2.61 6.74
C ASN A 80 17.57 -3.98 6.97
N PRO A 81 18.27 -4.95 7.60
CA PRO A 81 17.72 -6.28 7.88
C PRO A 81 16.54 -6.30 8.86
N ARG A 82 16.25 -5.18 9.52
CA ARG A 82 15.12 -4.97 10.45
C ARG A 82 13.91 -4.33 9.76
N LEU A 83 14.01 -4.02 8.48
CA LEU A 83 12.96 -3.33 7.73
C LEU A 83 11.73 -4.20 7.54
N ILE A 84 10.57 -3.67 7.93
CA ILE A 84 9.28 -4.19 7.51
C ILE A 84 8.88 -3.48 6.23
N TYR A 85 8.59 -4.25 5.19
CA TYR A 85 8.17 -3.70 3.90
C TYR A 85 6.75 -4.14 3.62
N ALA A 86 5.86 -3.21 3.34
CA ALA A 86 4.45 -3.47 3.11
C ALA A 86 4.06 -3.05 1.69
N SER A 87 3.57 -4.01 0.91
CA SER A 87 3.07 -3.79 -0.45
C SER A 87 1.55 -3.90 -0.52
N ILE A 88 0.88 -2.90 -1.06
CA ILE A 88 -0.57 -2.94 -1.32
C ILE A 88 -0.81 -2.84 -2.84
N SER A 89 -1.59 -3.74 -3.41
CA SER A 89 -1.83 -3.77 -4.86
C SER A 89 -3.29 -4.04 -5.22
N GLY A 90 -3.64 -3.90 -6.50
CA GLY A 90 -4.96 -4.29 -7.01
C GLY A 90 -5.27 -5.76 -6.83
N PHE A 91 -4.37 -6.59 -7.35
CA PHE A 91 -4.63 -8.00 -7.59
C PHE A 91 -3.55 -8.94 -7.02
N GLY A 92 -2.62 -8.40 -6.23
CA GLY A 92 -1.51 -9.13 -5.63
C GLY A 92 -0.18 -8.83 -6.31
N GLN A 93 0.89 -9.30 -5.68
CA GLN A 93 2.26 -9.16 -6.18
C GLN A 93 2.62 -10.18 -7.27
N SER A 94 1.75 -11.17 -7.48
CA SER A 94 1.94 -12.27 -8.43
C SER A 94 0.60 -12.66 -9.10
N GLY A 95 0.63 -13.72 -9.91
CA GLY A 95 -0.56 -14.24 -10.58
C GLY A 95 -0.93 -13.51 -11.88
N PRO A 96 -1.98 -13.98 -12.59
CA PRO A 96 -2.31 -13.53 -13.94
C PRO A 96 -2.76 -12.07 -14.03
N TYR A 97 -3.10 -11.45 -12.90
CA TYR A 97 -3.60 -10.08 -12.81
C TYR A 97 -2.64 -9.12 -12.10
N GLY A 98 -1.47 -9.58 -11.62
CA GLY A 98 -0.57 -8.76 -10.80
C GLY A 98 -0.12 -7.46 -11.48
N ASP A 99 0.01 -7.45 -12.80
CA ASP A 99 0.42 -6.25 -13.56
C ASP A 99 -0.73 -5.31 -13.94
N ARG A 100 -1.98 -5.68 -13.67
CA ARG A 100 -3.15 -4.87 -14.01
C ARG A 100 -3.30 -3.69 -13.06
N PRO A 101 -3.78 -2.53 -13.54
CA PRO A 101 -4.17 -1.43 -12.67
C PRO A 101 -5.34 -1.87 -11.79
N GLY A 102 -5.20 -1.69 -10.48
CA GLY A 102 -6.26 -1.95 -9.50
C GLY A 102 -6.91 -0.66 -9.06
N TYR A 103 -8.20 -0.53 -9.36
CA TYR A 103 -9.05 0.50 -8.77
C TYR A 103 -10.16 -0.19 -8.00
N ASP A 104 -10.54 0.35 -6.85
CA ASP A 104 -11.51 -0.25 -5.94
C ASP A 104 -12.77 -0.76 -6.66
N GLN A 105 -13.41 0.08 -7.47
CA GLN A 105 -14.62 -0.31 -8.22
C GLN A 105 -14.40 -1.51 -9.16
N ILE A 106 -13.22 -1.66 -9.75
CA ILE A 106 -12.90 -2.81 -10.62
C ILE A 106 -12.80 -4.06 -9.75
N VAL A 107 -12.10 -3.95 -8.63
CA VAL A 107 -11.83 -5.08 -7.76
C VAL A 107 -13.09 -5.51 -6.98
N GLN A 108 -13.97 -4.58 -6.59
CA GLN A 108 -15.29 -4.91 -6.07
C GLN A 108 -16.07 -5.80 -7.02
N GLY A 109 -16.06 -5.50 -8.33
CA GLY A 109 -16.72 -6.33 -9.33
C GLY A 109 -16.05 -7.70 -9.47
N MET A 110 -14.71 -7.73 -9.55
CA MET A 110 -13.95 -8.97 -9.73
C MET A 110 -13.93 -9.88 -8.50
N SER A 111 -14.09 -9.33 -7.30
CA SER A 111 -14.09 -10.09 -6.04
C SER A 111 -15.39 -10.86 -5.80
N GLY A 112 -16.45 -10.57 -6.54
CA GLY A 112 -17.79 -11.09 -6.27
C GLY A 112 -18.58 -10.27 -5.25
N LEU A 113 -18.00 -9.25 -4.62
CA LEU A 113 -18.75 -8.41 -3.67
C LEU A 113 -19.98 -7.76 -4.30
N MET A 114 -19.86 -7.27 -5.55
CA MET A 114 -21.01 -6.68 -6.24
C MET A 114 -22.12 -7.69 -6.52
N SER A 115 -21.81 -8.98 -6.72
CA SER A 115 -22.86 -9.96 -7.05
C SER A 115 -23.80 -10.24 -5.89
N ILE A 116 -23.35 -9.99 -4.65
CA ILE A 116 -24.16 -10.09 -3.43
C ILE A 116 -24.64 -8.73 -2.91
N THR A 117 -24.34 -7.65 -3.64
CA THR A 117 -24.73 -6.29 -3.28
C THR A 117 -25.73 -5.77 -4.31
N GLY A 118 -26.92 -5.35 -3.86
CA GLY A 118 -28.00 -4.88 -4.72
C GLY A 118 -29.27 -5.71 -4.56
N THR A 119 -30.14 -5.65 -5.55
CA THR A 119 -31.45 -6.32 -5.58
C THR A 119 -31.71 -6.90 -6.97
N GLU A 120 -32.75 -7.73 -7.11
CA GLU A 120 -33.19 -8.22 -8.42
C GLU A 120 -33.52 -7.09 -9.40
N VAL A 121 -34.02 -5.94 -8.89
CA VAL A 121 -34.39 -4.78 -9.71
C VAL A 121 -33.16 -4.00 -10.18
N THR A 122 -32.16 -3.84 -9.32
CA THR A 122 -30.97 -3.01 -9.60
C THR A 122 -29.83 -3.80 -10.24
N GLY A 123 -29.83 -5.12 -10.10
CA GLY A 123 -28.67 -5.97 -10.38
C GLY A 123 -27.49 -5.71 -9.42
N PRO A 124 -26.30 -6.24 -9.75
CA PRO A 124 -25.06 -6.03 -8.99
C PRO A 124 -24.70 -4.55 -8.84
N LEU A 125 -24.46 -4.13 -7.61
CA LEU A 125 -24.09 -2.75 -7.26
C LEU A 125 -22.75 -2.70 -6.54
N ARG A 126 -22.02 -1.60 -6.76
CA ARG A 126 -20.87 -1.28 -5.92
C ARG A 126 -21.31 -0.77 -4.55
N ILE A 127 -20.49 -1.03 -3.54
CA ILE A 127 -20.58 -0.32 -2.27
C ILE A 127 -20.18 1.15 -2.49
N GLY A 128 -20.87 2.06 -1.80
CA GLY A 128 -20.72 3.51 -1.96
C GLY A 128 -19.35 4.05 -1.54
N ILE A 129 -18.67 3.37 -0.63
CA ILE A 129 -17.32 3.67 -0.14
C ILE A 129 -16.26 2.79 -0.83
N PRO A 130 -14.98 3.20 -0.85
CA PRO A 130 -13.89 2.40 -1.41
C PRO A 130 -13.50 1.27 -0.46
N ILE A 131 -14.39 0.31 -0.28
CA ILE A 131 -14.31 -0.74 0.74
C ILE A 131 -13.07 -1.63 0.58
N GLY A 132 -12.63 -1.89 -0.64
CA GLY A 132 -11.41 -2.64 -0.92
C GLY A 132 -10.17 -1.85 -0.54
N ASP A 133 -10.11 -0.54 -0.82
CA ASP A 133 -8.98 0.30 -0.40
C ASP A 133 -8.88 0.35 1.13
N LEU A 134 -10.03 0.49 1.80
CA LEU A 134 -10.11 0.51 3.27
C LEU A 134 -9.65 -0.83 3.88
N LEU A 135 -10.21 -1.95 3.42
CA LEU A 135 -9.87 -3.28 3.95
C LEU A 135 -8.40 -3.62 3.67
N ALA A 136 -7.89 -3.35 2.47
CA ALA A 136 -6.48 -3.59 2.15
C ALA A 136 -5.56 -2.73 3.03
N GLY A 137 -5.90 -1.45 3.25
CA GLY A 137 -5.17 -0.56 4.16
C GLY A 137 -5.19 -1.06 5.62
N TYR A 138 -6.34 -1.51 6.12
CA TYR A 138 -6.46 -2.07 7.47
C TYR A 138 -5.69 -3.38 7.63
N PHE A 139 -5.80 -4.32 6.68
CA PHE A 139 -5.05 -5.57 6.74
C PHE A 139 -3.53 -5.34 6.63
N ALA A 140 -3.09 -4.40 5.79
CA ALA A 140 -1.68 -4.00 5.75
C ALA A 140 -1.23 -3.40 7.10
N GLY A 141 -2.04 -2.53 7.70
CA GLY A 141 -1.78 -1.97 9.03
C GLY A 141 -1.67 -3.05 10.12
N ILE A 142 -2.60 -4.00 10.15
CA ILE A 142 -2.55 -5.15 11.07
C ILE A 142 -1.29 -5.99 10.81
N GLY A 143 -0.98 -6.29 9.55
CA GLY A 143 0.22 -7.03 9.16
C GLY A 143 1.51 -6.34 9.62
N ILE A 144 1.59 -5.01 9.48
CA ILE A 144 2.72 -4.21 9.97
C ILE A 144 2.85 -4.32 11.50
N LEU A 145 1.74 -4.19 12.24
CA LEU A 145 1.77 -4.31 13.71
C LEU A 145 2.22 -5.70 14.15
N VAL A 146 1.72 -6.76 13.52
CA VAL A 146 2.14 -8.15 13.79
C VAL A 146 3.62 -8.34 13.45
N ALA A 147 4.08 -7.81 12.31
CA ALA A 147 5.48 -7.87 11.90
C ALA A 147 6.40 -7.11 12.86
N LEU A 148 5.96 -5.98 13.41
CA LEU A 148 6.71 -5.25 14.43
C LEU A 148 6.86 -6.08 15.71
N VAL A 149 5.80 -6.77 16.15
CA VAL A 149 5.85 -7.66 17.32
C VAL A 149 6.76 -8.87 17.07
N GLU A 150 6.69 -9.47 15.88
CA GLU A 150 7.56 -10.58 15.49
C GLU A 150 9.04 -10.18 15.51
N ARG A 151 9.34 -8.99 14.96
CA ARG A 151 10.69 -8.43 14.88
C ARG A 151 11.34 -8.23 16.24
N GLU A 152 10.58 -8.02 17.32
CA GLU A 152 11.11 -7.96 18.68
C GLU A 152 11.64 -9.31 19.19
N ARG A 153 11.21 -10.42 18.58
CA ARG A 153 11.68 -11.78 18.90
C ARG A 153 12.79 -12.23 17.97
N SER A 154 12.59 -12.07 16.66
CA SER A 154 13.53 -12.54 15.64
C SER A 154 14.70 -11.59 15.41
N GLY A 155 14.53 -10.32 15.77
CA GLY A 155 15.45 -9.25 15.42
C GLY A 155 15.41 -8.87 13.93
N ARG A 156 14.51 -9.45 13.12
CA ARG A 156 14.51 -9.39 11.65
C ARG A 156 13.22 -8.76 11.13
N GLY A 157 13.32 -7.99 10.06
CA GLY A 157 12.18 -7.51 9.32
C GLY A 157 11.67 -8.55 8.31
N GLN A 158 10.56 -8.25 7.65
CA GLN A 158 9.95 -9.12 6.65
C GLN A 158 9.18 -8.31 5.60
N TRP A 159 8.95 -8.92 4.45
CA TRP A 159 8.05 -8.41 3.43
C TRP A 159 6.66 -8.98 3.66
N LEU A 160 5.68 -8.08 3.76
CA LEU A 160 4.27 -8.42 3.77
C LEU A 160 3.59 -7.76 2.56
N ASP A 161 2.67 -8.50 1.94
CA ASP A 161 1.86 -7.99 0.86
C ASP A 161 0.39 -8.32 1.04
N THR A 162 -0.45 -7.43 0.52
CA THR A 162 -1.88 -7.65 0.38
C THR A 162 -2.37 -7.05 -0.93
N SER A 163 -3.63 -7.32 -1.23
CA SER A 163 -4.30 -6.70 -2.36
C SER A 163 -5.75 -6.37 -2.05
N LEU A 164 -6.28 -5.42 -2.80
CA LEU A 164 -7.71 -5.13 -2.85
C LEU A 164 -8.52 -6.42 -3.06
N LEU A 165 -8.06 -7.29 -3.98
CA LEU A 165 -8.78 -8.53 -4.29
C LEU A 165 -8.74 -9.52 -3.12
N ALA A 166 -7.55 -9.76 -2.55
CA ALA A 166 -7.40 -10.68 -1.42
C ALA A 166 -8.18 -10.18 -0.19
N ALA A 167 -8.14 -8.87 0.08
CA ALA A 167 -8.87 -8.24 1.17
C ALA A 167 -10.38 -8.43 1.03
N LEU A 168 -10.92 -8.21 -0.18
CA LEU A 168 -12.35 -8.37 -0.45
C LEU A 168 -12.77 -9.84 -0.46
N ALA A 169 -12.08 -10.70 -1.22
CA ALA A 169 -12.41 -12.11 -1.30
C ALA A 169 -12.30 -12.81 0.07
N GLY A 170 -11.28 -12.47 0.86
CA GLY A 170 -11.13 -12.97 2.23
C GLY A 170 -12.27 -12.54 3.15
N SER A 171 -12.75 -11.29 3.00
CA SER A 171 -13.88 -10.78 3.80
C SER A 171 -15.24 -11.35 3.42
N LEU A 172 -15.34 -12.02 2.26
CA LEU A 172 -16.54 -12.74 1.82
C LEU A 172 -16.59 -14.19 2.33
N SER A 173 -15.49 -14.68 2.90
CA SER A 173 -15.43 -16.03 3.47
C SER A 173 -15.96 -16.01 4.91
N PHE A 174 -17.03 -16.75 5.18
CA PHE A 174 -17.61 -16.91 6.53
C PHE A 174 -16.75 -17.80 7.43
#